data_AF-A0A1G4J4E1-F1
#
_entry.id   AF-A0A1G4J4E1-F1
#
_cell.length_a   1.000
_cell.length_b   1.000
_cell.length_c   1.000
_cell.angle_alpha   90.00
_cell.angle_beta   90.00
_cell.angle_gamma   90.00
#
_symmetry.space_group_name_H-M   'P 1'
#
loop_
_entity.id
_entity.type
_entity.pdbx_description
1 polymer ?
#
loop_
_entity_poly.entity_id
_entity_poly.type
_entity_poly.pdbx_seq_one_letter_code
_entity_poly.pdbx_strand_id
1 'polypeptide(L)'
;MHNDGVNNDGVEDKIRCTFEDDSQVPRKLQMSTLAMKSDIGEEHSIRALHVGDQAPRIPRDIFPSRFQYNLTRHRTSLTVIGLELAVCTFAIMLACKTKDRNKIVLATLSTVGLGGFAVIITALLISDKMRKLTVTRTNTIQFMKEVATIRPGIETQEWDVIAARMNLVFYSGNSSVTPYFFYDGESCYSFFKTAYLLPYLRRKTPNWFVIDTIDELQPLIDQVLKDYEERVNNDWQRILNEGTSVENQAMDV
;
A
#
# COMPACT_ATOMS: atom_id res chain seq x y z
N MET A 1 22.14 1.07 -82.20
CA MET A 1 21.45 2.23 -82.81
C MET A 1 20.33 2.61 -81.84
N HIS A 2 20.59 3.57 -80.93
CA HIS A 2 20.22 5.01 -81.07
C HIS A 2 18.70 5.16 -81.26
N ASN A 3 17.94 5.56 -80.24
CA ASN A 3 17.55 6.95 -79.85
C ASN A 3 16.02 7.02 -80.08
N ASP A 4 15.15 7.78 -79.43
CA ASP A 4 15.02 8.75 -78.31
C ASP A 4 13.52 8.62 -77.91
N GLY A 5 12.95 9.03 -76.78
CA GLY A 5 13.23 10.09 -75.80
C GLY A 5 11.93 10.40 -75.03
N VAL A 6 12.05 11.16 -73.91
CA VAL A 6 11.15 12.27 -73.45
C VAL A 6 9.69 11.88 -73.10
N ASN A 7 9.03 12.20 -71.97
CA ASN A 7 9.17 13.10 -70.82
C ASN A 7 8.18 12.64 -69.71
N ASN A 8 8.44 12.93 -68.43
CA ASN A 8 7.60 13.86 -67.65
C ASN A 8 8.15 14.14 -66.25
N ASP A 9 7.97 15.40 -65.88
CA ASP A 9 8.50 16.13 -64.74
C ASP A 9 7.84 15.85 -63.38
N GLY A 10 8.58 16.20 -62.32
CA GLY A 10 8.04 16.97 -61.21
C GLY A 10 7.75 16.21 -59.91
N VAL A 11 8.60 16.40 -58.90
CA VAL A 11 8.29 17.03 -57.60
C VAL A 11 9.49 16.84 -56.64
N GLU A 12 10.18 17.96 -56.43
CA GLU A 12 10.71 18.55 -55.18
C GLU A 12 11.62 17.70 -54.25
N ASP A 13 12.92 17.96 -54.14
CA ASP A 13 13.69 19.07 -53.51
C ASP A 13 14.11 18.83 -52.04
N LYS A 14 15.45 18.77 -51.84
CA LYS A 14 16.23 19.46 -50.79
C LYS A 14 15.89 19.16 -49.31
N ILE A 15 16.80 18.64 -48.47
CA ILE A 15 17.89 19.34 -47.75
C ILE A 15 18.65 18.24 -46.95
N ARG A 16 19.90 17.91 -47.28
CA ARG A 16 21.19 18.41 -46.73
C ARG A 16 21.45 18.06 -45.25
N CYS A 17 22.54 17.31 -45.08
CA CYS A 17 23.17 16.76 -43.89
C CYS A 17 23.59 17.78 -42.81
N THR A 18 23.45 17.41 -41.54
CA THR A 18 24.38 17.74 -40.44
C THR A 18 24.40 16.59 -39.44
N PHE A 19 25.58 16.01 -39.28
CA PHE A 19 25.96 15.03 -38.26
C PHE A 19 26.62 15.86 -37.15
N GLU A 20 26.02 15.93 -35.95
CA GLU A 20 26.62 16.58 -34.78
C GLU A 20 26.92 15.54 -33.70
N ASP A 21 28.19 15.54 -33.32
CA ASP A 21 28.87 14.80 -32.25
C ASP A 21 28.68 15.58 -30.95
N ASP A 22 28.13 14.95 -29.91
CA ASP A 22 28.04 15.52 -28.57
C ASP A 22 28.59 14.50 -27.55
N SER A 23 29.90 14.28 -27.63
CA SER A 23 30.70 13.57 -26.65
C SER A 23 31.45 14.53 -25.71
N GLN A 24 30.78 15.18 -24.74
CA GLN A 24 31.46 15.70 -23.54
C GLN A 24 30.52 16.13 -22.40
N VAL A 25 30.18 15.20 -21.52
CA VAL A 25 29.75 15.53 -20.15
C VAL A 25 30.97 15.43 -19.22
N PRO A 26 31.30 16.44 -18.40
CA PRO A 26 32.53 16.45 -17.62
C PRO A 26 32.55 15.36 -16.54
N ARG A 27 33.53 14.45 -16.62
CA ARG A 27 33.75 13.30 -15.71
C ARG A 27 33.75 13.63 -14.21
N LYS A 28 34.06 14.87 -13.82
CA LYS A 28 34.03 15.29 -12.41
C LYS A 28 32.62 15.28 -11.81
N LEU A 29 31.57 15.54 -12.62
CA LEU A 29 30.19 15.57 -12.13
C LEU A 29 29.59 14.16 -11.98
N GLN A 30 30.02 13.21 -12.82
CA GLN A 30 29.61 11.80 -12.67
C GLN A 30 30.27 11.13 -11.47
N MET A 31 31.52 11.46 -11.15
CA MET A 31 32.25 10.84 -10.03
C MET A 31 31.71 11.31 -8.67
N SER A 32 31.32 12.58 -8.54
CA SER A 32 30.64 13.10 -7.33
C SER A 32 29.22 12.56 -7.17
N THR A 33 28.50 12.33 -8.28
CA THR A 33 27.16 11.72 -8.26
C THR A 33 27.23 10.23 -7.93
N LEU A 34 28.27 9.51 -8.38
CA LEU A 34 28.49 8.11 -8.04
C LEU A 34 28.97 7.92 -6.60
N ALA A 35 29.84 8.80 -6.09
CA ALA A 35 30.28 8.76 -4.69
C ALA A 35 29.13 9.07 -3.72
N MET A 36 28.30 10.07 -4.03
CA MET A 36 27.12 10.41 -3.21
C MET A 36 26.04 9.31 -3.24
N LYS A 37 25.96 8.54 -4.33
CA LYS A 37 25.01 7.41 -4.45
C LYS A 37 25.53 6.13 -3.76
N SER A 38 26.84 6.01 -3.58
CA SER A 38 27.50 4.95 -2.81
C SER A 38 27.30 5.17 -1.31
N ASP A 39 27.50 6.40 -0.82
CA ASP A 39 27.34 6.74 0.60
C ASP A 39 25.90 6.56 1.09
N ILE A 40 24.90 6.90 0.27
CA ILE A 40 23.49 6.68 0.60
C ILE A 40 23.16 5.18 0.63
N GLY A 41 23.80 4.37 -0.21
CA GLY A 41 23.63 2.90 -0.19
C GLY A 41 24.21 2.25 1.06
N GLU A 42 25.35 2.76 1.53
CA GLU A 42 26.04 2.25 2.73
C GLU A 42 25.42 2.75 4.04
N GLU A 43 24.99 4.02 4.12
CA GLU A 43 24.23 4.51 5.29
C GLU A 43 22.89 3.76 5.47
N HIS A 44 22.21 3.43 4.37
CA HIS A 44 20.98 2.65 4.42
C HIS A 44 21.22 1.20 4.87
N SER A 45 22.34 0.59 4.50
CA SER A 45 22.75 -0.74 5.00
C SER A 45 23.21 -0.71 6.45
N ILE A 46 23.93 0.33 6.88
CA ILE A 46 24.38 0.50 8.28
C ILE A 46 23.17 0.76 9.19
N ARG A 47 22.17 1.53 8.71
CA ARG A 47 20.91 1.73 9.44
C ARG A 47 20.06 0.46 9.50
N ALA A 48 20.08 -0.39 8.48
CA ALA A 48 19.41 -1.69 8.50
C ALA A 48 20.11 -2.69 9.46
N LEU A 49 21.43 -2.61 9.62
CA LEU A 49 22.18 -3.50 10.52
C LEU A 49 22.04 -3.09 12.01
N HIS A 50 21.86 -1.80 12.29
CA HIS A 50 21.74 -1.30 13.68
C HIS A 50 20.34 -1.47 14.31
N VAL A 51 19.37 -2.01 13.56
CA VAL A 51 17.99 -2.27 14.03
C VAL A 51 17.84 -3.70 14.60
N GLY A 52 18.92 -4.48 14.66
CA GLY A 52 18.91 -5.87 15.13
C GLY A 52 18.64 -6.09 16.63
N ASP A 53 18.62 -5.05 17.46
CA ASP A 53 18.64 -5.22 18.93
C ASP A 53 17.64 -4.33 19.71
N GLN A 54 16.75 -3.62 19.02
CA GLN A 54 15.62 -2.93 19.65
C GLN A 54 14.37 -3.77 19.39
N ALA A 55 13.66 -4.14 20.46
CA ALA A 55 12.35 -4.78 20.32
C ALA A 55 11.52 -4.01 19.28
N PRO A 56 10.91 -4.70 18.31
CA PRO A 56 10.20 -4.05 17.20
C PRO A 56 9.14 -3.07 17.72
N ARG A 57 9.45 -1.77 17.70
CA ARG A 57 8.54 -0.73 18.20
C ARG A 57 7.41 -0.56 17.20
N ILE A 58 6.24 -1.04 17.58
CA ILE A 58 5.00 -0.85 16.83
C ILE A 58 4.39 0.51 17.17
N PRO A 59 3.59 1.10 16.26
CA PRO A 59 2.97 2.40 16.51
C PRO A 59 2.10 2.44 17.78
N ARG A 60 1.52 1.30 18.18
CA ARG A 60 0.79 1.14 19.45
C ARG A 60 1.57 1.64 20.67
N ASP A 61 2.90 1.51 20.67
CA ASP A 61 3.74 1.89 21.81
C ASP A 61 4.18 3.37 21.76
N ILE A 62 4.00 4.01 20.60
CA ILE A 62 4.39 5.41 20.34
C ILE A 62 3.19 6.34 20.50
N PHE A 63 2.01 5.90 20.04
CA PHE A 63 0.79 6.68 20.08
C PHE A 63 -0.09 6.24 21.26
N PRO A 64 -0.36 7.12 22.24
CA PRO A 64 -1.18 6.78 23.39
C PRO A 64 -2.66 6.53 23.04
N SER A 65 -3.09 6.86 21.81
CA SER A 65 -4.44 6.53 21.33
C SER A 65 -4.48 6.24 19.82
N ARG A 66 -5.36 5.32 19.41
CA ARG A 66 -5.70 5.04 18.00
C ARG A 66 -6.16 6.28 17.23
N PHE A 67 -6.75 7.26 17.93
CA PHE A 67 -7.20 8.52 17.31
C PHE A 67 -6.01 9.38 16.84
N GLN A 68 -5.00 9.58 17.67
CA GLN A 68 -3.80 10.33 17.29
C GLN A 68 -3.03 9.65 16.16
N TYR A 69 -2.99 8.33 16.19
CA TYR A 69 -2.46 7.52 15.10
C TYR A 69 -3.19 7.78 13.78
N ASN A 70 -4.53 7.68 13.77
CA ASN A 70 -5.33 7.94 12.57
C ASN A 70 -5.17 9.38 12.06
N LEU A 71 -5.09 10.36 12.97
CA LEU A 71 -4.86 11.76 12.63
C LEU A 71 -3.50 11.97 11.94
N THR A 72 -2.46 11.26 12.41
CA THR A 72 -1.12 11.33 11.84
C THR A 72 -1.05 10.62 10.48
N ARG A 73 -1.64 9.42 10.38
CA ARG A 73 -1.68 8.61 9.15
C ARG A 73 -2.43 9.31 8.02
N HIS A 74 -3.53 9.99 8.34
CA HIS A 74 -4.41 10.64 7.36
C HIS A 74 -4.27 12.16 7.33
N ARG A 75 -3.20 12.74 7.88
CA ARG A 75 -3.02 14.19 8.01
C ARG A 75 -3.31 14.96 6.72
N THR A 76 -2.79 14.48 5.59
CA THR A 76 -3.01 15.10 4.27
C THR A 76 -4.47 15.02 3.82
N SER A 77 -5.12 13.87 4.00
CA SER A 77 -6.55 13.70 3.72
C SER A 77 -7.40 14.60 4.60
N LEU A 78 -7.06 14.72 5.89
CA LEU A 78 -7.80 15.54 6.84
C LEU A 78 -7.63 17.04 6.56
N THR A 79 -6.46 17.47 6.12
CA THR A 79 -6.27 18.85 5.64
C THR A 79 -7.11 19.16 4.40
N VAL A 80 -7.23 18.21 3.47
CA VAL A 80 -8.07 18.38 2.27
C VAL A 80 -9.55 18.44 2.65
N ILE A 81 -10.02 17.52 3.49
CA ILE A 81 -11.42 17.51 3.98
C ILE A 81 -11.72 18.82 4.74
N GLY A 82 -10.79 19.29 5.57
CA GLY A 82 -10.95 20.57 6.28
C GLY A 82 -11.07 21.77 5.33
N LEU A 83 -10.26 21.81 4.27
CA LEU A 83 -10.33 22.85 3.25
C LEU A 83 -11.65 22.81 2.46
N GLU A 84 -12.11 21.62 2.08
CA GLU A 84 -13.40 21.41 1.41
C GLU A 84 -14.57 21.90 2.26
N LEU A 85 -14.57 21.56 3.55
CA LEU A 85 -15.59 22.03 4.49
C LEU A 85 -15.56 23.55 4.64
N ALA A 86 -14.38 24.17 4.69
CA ALA A 86 -14.26 25.62 4.74
C ALA A 86 -14.85 26.29 3.48
N VAL A 87 -14.56 25.76 2.29
CA VAL A 87 -15.13 26.25 1.03
C VAL A 87 -16.65 26.07 1.02
N CYS A 88 -17.17 24.93 1.47
CA CYS A 88 -18.60 24.67 1.57
C CYS A 88 -19.30 25.67 2.51
N THR A 89 -18.73 25.91 3.71
CA THR A 89 -19.31 26.88 4.67
C THR A 89 -19.31 28.29 4.10
N PHE A 90 -18.25 28.69 3.41
CA PHE A 90 -18.19 30.00 2.75
C PHE A 90 -19.22 30.14 1.63
N ALA A 91 -19.39 29.11 0.78
CA ALA A 91 -20.39 29.10 -0.28
C ALA A 91 -21.83 29.17 0.29
N ILE A 92 -22.11 28.45 1.38
CA ILE A 92 -23.41 28.53 2.07
C ILE A 92 -23.63 29.94 2.64
N MET A 93 -22.61 30.56 3.25
CA MET A 93 -22.73 31.94 3.74
C MET A 93 -23.03 32.93 2.62
N LEU A 94 -22.42 32.77 1.44
CA LEU A 94 -22.73 33.59 0.27
C LEU A 94 -24.15 33.35 -0.24
N ALA A 95 -24.60 32.08 -0.27
CA ALA A 95 -25.96 31.73 -0.66
C ALA A 95 -27.00 32.37 0.26
N CYS A 96 -26.78 32.35 1.58
CA CYS A 96 -27.66 32.97 2.57
C CYS A 96 -27.81 34.50 2.43
N LYS A 97 -26.91 35.19 1.73
CA LYS A 97 -27.06 36.63 1.43
C LYS A 97 -28.05 36.92 0.29
N THR A 98 -28.46 35.90 -0.45
CA THR A 98 -29.46 36.07 -1.51
C THR A 98 -30.87 36.13 -0.90
N LYS A 99 -31.79 36.91 -1.50
CA LYS A 99 -33.16 37.10 -0.98
C LYS A 99 -34.13 35.98 -1.42
N ASP A 100 -33.73 35.17 -2.38
CA ASP A 100 -34.59 34.17 -3.02
C ASP A 100 -34.43 32.81 -2.33
N ARG A 101 -35.42 32.44 -1.50
CA ARG A 101 -35.42 31.22 -0.69
C ARG A 101 -35.19 29.95 -1.51
N ASN A 102 -35.70 29.88 -2.74
CA ASN A 102 -35.55 28.69 -3.58
C ASN A 102 -34.11 28.54 -4.08
N LYS A 103 -33.46 29.66 -4.42
CA LYS A 103 -32.05 29.68 -4.84
C LYS A 103 -31.11 29.34 -3.69
N ILE A 104 -31.42 29.78 -2.46
CA ILE A 104 -30.65 29.42 -1.26
C ILE A 104 -30.69 27.90 -1.03
N VAL A 105 -31.89 27.31 -1.03
CA VAL A 105 -32.06 25.87 -0.80
C VAL A 105 -31.33 25.06 -1.87
N LEU A 106 -31.49 25.44 -3.14
CA LEU A 106 -30.83 24.76 -4.26
C LEU A 106 -29.29 24.84 -4.16
N ALA A 107 -28.75 26.04 -3.92
CA ALA A 107 -27.30 26.24 -3.80
C ALA A 107 -26.71 25.47 -2.61
N THR A 108 -27.43 25.43 -1.48
CA THR A 108 -27.01 24.69 -0.29
C THR A 108 -26.98 23.19 -0.57
N LEU A 109 -28.04 22.65 -1.19
CA LEU A 109 -28.13 21.22 -1.51
C LEU A 109 -27.03 20.79 -2.48
N SER A 110 -26.78 21.58 -3.52
CA SER A 110 -25.72 21.32 -4.50
C SER A 110 -24.33 21.37 -3.87
N THR A 111 -24.07 22.34 -2.98
CA THR A 111 -22.77 22.47 -2.30
C THR A 111 -22.51 21.29 -1.38
N VAL A 112 -23.49 20.89 -0.58
CA VAL A 112 -23.38 19.73 0.33
C VAL A 112 -23.22 18.44 -0.48
N GLY A 113 -23.99 18.27 -1.55
CA GLY A 113 -23.90 17.08 -2.42
C GLY A 113 -22.54 16.96 -3.09
N LEU A 114 -22.04 18.04 -3.70
CA LEU A 114 -20.74 18.05 -4.38
C LEU A 114 -19.58 17.86 -3.40
N GLY A 115 -19.61 18.56 -2.27
CA GLY A 115 -18.60 18.42 -1.22
C GLY A 115 -18.57 17.00 -0.65
N GLY A 116 -19.75 16.43 -0.34
CA GLY A 116 -19.86 15.06 0.13
C GLY A 116 -19.33 14.04 -0.88
N PHE A 117 -19.65 14.22 -2.16
CA PHE A 117 -19.16 13.36 -3.23
C PHE A 117 -17.63 13.46 -3.41
N ALA A 118 -17.06 14.66 -3.35
CA ALA A 118 -15.61 14.88 -3.44
C ALA A 118 -14.86 14.19 -2.27
N VAL A 119 -15.42 14.24 -1.06
CA VAL A 119 -14.87 13.52 0.11
C VAL A 119 -14.88 12.01 -0.12
N ILE A 120 -15.98 11.44 -0.62
CA ILE A 120 -16.08 10.01 -0.91
C ILE A 120 -15.05 9.59 -1.97
N ILE A 121 -14.93 10.34 -3.07
CA ILE A 121 -13.94 10.04 -4.12
C ILE A 121 -12.53 10.07 -3.54
N THR A 122 -12.19 11.09 -2.76
CA THR A 122 -10.86 11.23 -2.16
C THR A 122 -10.54 10.03 -1.25
N ALA A 123 -11.51 9.59 -0.44
CA ALA A 123 -11.35 8.41 0.40
C ALA A 123 -11.15 7.11 -0.42
N LEU A 124 -11.88 6.95 -1.52
CA LEU A 124 -11.73 5.81 -2.43
C LEU A 124 -10.36 5.79 -3.12
N LEU A 125 -9.87 6.95 -3.59
CA LEU A 125 -8.56 7.07 -4.23
C LEU A 125 -7.41 6.78 -3.26
N ILE A 126 -7.50 7.25 -2.02
CA ILE A 126 -6.52 6.93 -0.97
C ILE A 126 -6.53 5.43 -0.71
N SER A 127 -7.73 4.84 -0.55
CA SER A 127 -7.88 3.40 -0.30
C SER A 127 -7.31 2.56 -1.44
N ASP A 128 -7.55 2.93 -2.70
CA ASP A 128 -7.02 2.23 -3.86
C ASP A 128 -5.50 2.34 -3.97
N LYS A 129 -4.93 3.53 -3.75
CA LYS A 129 -3.48 3.73 -3.72
C LYS A 129 -2.82 2.87 -2.65
N MET A 130 -3.37 2.87 -1.44
CA MET A 130 -2.85 2.07 -0.32
C MET A 130 -2.95 0.58 -0.63
N ARG A 131 -4.07 0.13 -1.22
CA ARG A 131 -4.21 -1.26 -1.67
C ARG A 131 -3.18 -1.65 -2.73
N LYS A 132 -3.04 -0.86 -3.79
CA LYS A 132 -2.07 -1.13 -4.89
C LYS A 132 -0.64 -1.20 -4.39
N LEU A 133 -0.28 -0.29 -3.49
CA LEU A 133 1.02 -0.28 -2.85
C LEU A 133 1.26 -1.55 -2.02
N THR A 134 0.29 -1.94 -1.20
CA THR A 134 0.46 -3.09 -0.31
C THR A 134 0.50 -4.41 -1.08
N VAL A 135 -0.22 -4.48 -2.21
CA VAL A 135 -0.29 -5.66 -3.09
C VAL A 135 0.80 -5.66 -4.17
N THR A 136 1.75 -4.72 -4.14
CA THR A 136 2.88 -4.73 -5.09
C THR A 136 3.68 -6.03 -4.95
N ARG A 137 4.13 -6.62 -6.06
CA ARG A 137 4.85 -7.91 -6.10
C ARG A 137 5.96 -8.01 -5.04
N THR A 138 6.83 -7.02 -4.97
CA THR A 138 7.95 -6.97 -3.99
C THR A 138 7.46 -6.96 -2.54
N ASN A 139 6.42 -6.17 -2.26
CA ASN A 139 5.82 -6.05 -0.94
C ASN A 139 5.13 -7.36 -0.53
N THR A 140 4.43 -8.01 -1.45
CA THR A 140 3.80 -9.31 -1.22
C THR A 140 4.84 -10.41 -0.97
N ILE A 141 5.93 -10.46 -1.75
CA ILE A 141 7.03 -11.43 -1.53
C ILE A 141 7.62 -11.24 -0.14
N GLN A 142 7.96 -10.00 0.23
CA GLN A 142 8.57 -9.70 1.52
C GLN A 142 7.61 -10.01 2.67
N PHE A 143 6.32 -9.67 2.52
CA PHE A 143 5.28 -9.98 3.51
C PHE A 143 5.14 -11.49 3.71
N MET A 144 5.02 -12.25 2.63
CA MET A 144 4.90 -13.71 2.69
C MET A 144 6.16 -14.37 3.25
N LYS A 145 7.35 -13.83 2.96
CA LYS A 145 8.60 -14.30 3.55
C LYS A 145 8.62 -14.12 5.08
N GLU A 146 8.20 -12.97 5.59
CA GLU A 146 8.12 -12.74 7.03
C GLU A 146 7.10 -13.68 7.69
N VAL A 147 5.92 -13.86 7.08
CA VAL A 147 4.90 -14.81 7.57
C VAL A 147 5.44 -16.25 7.56
N ALA A 148 6.13 -16.67 6.50
CA ALA A 148 6.72 -18.01 6.41
C ALA A 148 7.84 -18.24 7.43
N THR A 149 8.58 -17.18 7.78
CA THR A 149 9.72 -17.25 8.71
C THR A 149 9.24 -17.27 10.16
N ILE A 150 8.30 -16.39 10.52
CA ILE A 150 7.78 -16.28 11.89
C ILE A 150 6.74 -17.36 12.16
N ARG A 151 6.03 -17.83 11.12
CA ARG A 151 4.91 -18.78 11.18
C ARG A 151 3.92 -18.36 12.27
N PRO A 152 3.25 -17.21 12.13
CA PRO A 152 2.36 -16.71 13.17
C PRO A 152 1.14 -17.63 13.37
N GLY A 153 0.58 -17.59 14.56
CA GLY A 153 -0.49 -18.47 15.02
C GLY A 153 -1.67 -17.62 15.42
N ILE A 154 -2.42 -18.08 16.42
CA ILE A 154 -3.58 -17.35 16.94
C ILE A 154 -3.15 -16.13 17.78
N GLU A 155 -1.93 -16.15 18.33
CA GLU A 155 -1.43 -15.12 19.23
C GLU A 155 -1.03 -13.83 18.51
N THR A 156 -1.45 -12.69 19.07
CA THR A 156 -1.23 -11.37 18.47
C THR A 156 0.22 -10.90 18.54
N GLN A 157 1.03 -11.45 19.44
CA GLN A 157 2.43 -11.05 19.64
C GLN A 157 3.31 -11.37 18.41
N GLU A 158 3.09 -12.51 17.78
CA GLU A 158 3.83 -12.90 16.57
C GLU A 158 3.47 -11.98 15.39
N TRP A 159 2.20 -11.56 15.34
CA TRP A 159 1.73 -10.57 14.37
C TRP A 159 2.28 -9.16 14.62
N ASP A 160 2.53 -8.77 15.88
CA ASP A 160 3.18 -7.49 16.21
C ASP A 160 4.61 -7.43 15.62
N VAL A 161 5.35 -8.53 15.66
CA VAL A 161 6.70 -8.61 15.07
C VAL A 161 6.64 -8.44 13.55
N ILE A 162 5.71 -9.13 12.88
CA ILE A 162 5.50 -9.01 11.43
C ILE A 162 5.10 -7.56 11.08
N ALA A 163 4.18 -6.97 11.85
CA ALA A 163 3.71 -5.59 11.65
C ALA A 163 4.86 -4.58 11.69
N ALA A 164 5.74 -4.68 12.68
CA ALA A 164 6.89 -3.78 12.81
C ALA A 164 7.88 -3.91 11.65
N ARG A 165 8.21 -5.15 11.24
CA ARG A 165 9.11 -5.40 10.11
C ARG A 165 8.53 -4.86 8.80
N MET A 166 7.23 -5.10 8.57
CA MET A 166 6.57 -4.65 7.34
C MET A 166 6.36 -3.14 7.27
N ASN A 167 6.17 -2.48 8.42
CA ASN A 167 6.15 -1.01 8.49
C ASN A 167 7.45 -0.40 7.96
N LEU A 168 8.60 -0.99 8.31
CA LEU A 168 9.91 -0.55 7.81
C LEU A 168 10.06 -0.79 6.31
N VAL A 169 9.61 -1.95 5.82
CA VAL A 169 9.65 -2.31 4.39
C VAL A 169 8.83 -1.33 3.56
N PHE A 170 7.59 -1.04 3.98
CA PHE A 170 6.71 -0.13 3.24
C PHE A 170 7.20 1.31 3.24
N TYR A 171 7.79 1.77 4.35
CA TYR A 171 8.40 3.09 4.45
C TYR A 171 9.62 3.23 3.52
N SER A 172 10.49 2.21 3.52
CA SER A 172 11.72 2.23 2.73
C SER A 172 11.43 2.14 1.22
N GLY A 173 10.39 1.41 0.83
CA GLY A 173 9.99 1.24 -0.56
C GLY A 173 9.20 2.41 -1.14
N ASN A 174 8.62 3.29 -0.31
CA ASN A 174 7.82 4.42 -0.79
C ASN A 174 7.76 5.57 0.24
N SER A 175 8.31 6.72 -0.14
CA SER A 175 8.33 7.94 0.68
C SER A 175 6.95 8.54 1.00
N SER A 176 5.90 8.13 0.28
CA SER A 176 4.51 8.54 0.53
C SER A 176 3.83 7.73 1.63
N VAL A 177 4.50 6.71 2.16
CA VAL A 177 3.97 5.84 3.22
C VAL A 177 4.51 6.33 4.54
N THR A 178 3.65 6.38 5.55
CA THR A 178 4.11 6.64 6.90
C THR A 178 4.84 5.42 7.46
N PRO A 179 5.86 5.57 8.32
CA PRO A 179 6.52 4.44 8.99
C PRO A 179 5.62 3.67 9.97
N TYR A 180 4.32 3.98 9.99
CA TYR A 180 3.32 3.48 10.91
C TYR A 180 2.16 2.79 10.17
N PHE A 181 2.44 2.02 9.13
CA PHE A 181 1.40 1.46 8.26
C PHE A 181 0.42 0.52 9.00
N PHE A 182 0.92 -0.38 9.83
CA PHE A 182 0.16 -1.22 10.76
C PHE A 182 0.29 -0.66 12.16
N TYR A 183 -0.85 -0.40 12.81
CA TYR A 183 -0.88 0.13 14.18
C TYR A 183 -0.40 -0.92 15.20
N ASP A 184 -0.84 -2.17 15.01
CA ASP A 184 -0.59 -3.34 15.84
C ASP A 184 -0.68 -4.63 14.99
N GLY A 185 -0.38 -5.75 15.62
CA GLY A 185 -0.48 -7.09 15.07
C GLY A 185 -1.91 -7.48 14.69
N GLU A 186 -2.92 -6.97 15.40
CA GLU A 186 -4.33 -7.14 15.03
C GLU A 186 -4.61 -6.52 13.65
N SER A 187 -4.12 -5.30 13.41
CA SER A 187 -4.22 -4.62 12.12
C SER A 187 -3.49 -5.38 11.01
N CYS A 188 -2.31 -5.92 11.32
CA CYS A 188 -1.53 -6.75 10.39
C CYS A 188 -2.26 -8.06 10.05
N TYR A 189 -2.81 -8.74 11.05
CA TYR A 189 -3.58 -9.96 10.86
C TYR A 189 -4.86 -9.71 10.07
N SER A 190 -5.59 -8.64 10.39
CA SER A 190 -6.79 -8.27 9.62
C SER A 190 -6.46 -8.02 8.16
N PHE A 191 -5.33 -7.36 7.88
CA PHE A 191 -4.88 -7.17 6.51
C PHE A 191 -4.55 -8.51 5.82
N PHE A 192 -3.77 -9.37 6.47
CA PHE A 192 -3.45 -10.70 5.95
C PHE A 192 -4.71 -11.51 5.64
N LYS A 193 -5.68 -11.49 6.58
CA LYS A 193 -6.94 -12.18 6.45
C LYS A 193 -7.71 -11.71 5.22
N THR A 194 -7.91 -10.40 5.07
CA THR A 194 -8.70 -9.83 3.96
C THR A 194 -7.99 -9.93 2.61
N ALA A 195 -6.67 -9.72 2.58
CA ALA A 195 -5.91 -9.65 1.34
C ALA A 195 -5.52 -11.04 0.79
N TYR A 196 -5.31 -12.04 1.65
CA TYR A 196 -4.76 -13.33 1.22
C TYR A 196 -5.58 -14.54 1.69
N LEU A 197 -5.93 -14.62 2.98
CA LEU A 197 -6.62 -15.80 3.51
C LEU A 197 -8.05 -15.95 2.98
N LEU A 198 -8.86 -14.89 3.00
CA LEU A 198 -10.24 -14.90 2.50
C LEU A 198 -10.30 -15.28 1.00
N PRO A 199 -9.48 -14.67 0.11
CA PRO A 199 -9.39 -15.10 -1.29
C PRO A 199 -8.98 -16.57 -1.45
N TYR A 200 -8.01 -17.06 -0.68
CA TYR A 200 -7.57 -18.46 -0.71
C TYR A 200 -8.69 -19.43 -0.30
N LEU A 201 -9.38 -19.15 0.80
CA LEU A 201 -10.51 -19.97 1.26
C LEU A 201 -11.65 -19.97 0.24
N ARG A 202 -11.92 -18.83 -0.41
CA ARG A 202 -12.92 -18.75 -1.49
C ARG A 202 -12.54 -19.59 -2.71
N ARG A 203 -11.26 -19.60 -3.10
CA ARG A 203 -10.75 -20.48 -4.18
C ARG A 203 -10.86 -21.97 -3.81
N LYS A 204 -10.66 -22.30 -2.53
CA LYS A 204 -10.79 -23.67 -1.99
C LYS A 204 -12.23 -24.20 -2.01
N THR A 205 -13.25 -23.33 -2.05
CA THR A 205 -14.66 -23.74 -2.13
C THR A 205 -15.11 -24.09 -3.56
N PRO A 206 -15.79 -25.22 -3.80
CA PRO A 206 -15.97 -25.82 -5.14
C PRO A 206 -16.90 -25.08 -6.12
N ASN A 207 -17.47 -23.92 -5.77
CA ASN A 207 -18.55 -23.31 -6.55
C ASN A 207 -18.26 -21.90 -7.10
N TRP A 208 -16.99 -21.49 -7.24
CA TRP A 208 -16.65 -20.17 -7.76
C TRP A 208 -15.58 -20.25 -8.85
N PHE A 209 -16.03 -20.18 -10.11
CA PHE A 209 -15.15 -20.03 -11.28
C PHE A 209 -14.54 -18.63 -11.29
N VAL A 210 -13.24 -18.52 -11.01
CA VAL A 210 -12.44 -17.33 -11.38
C VAL A 210 -11.46 -17.75 -12.46
N ILE A 211 -11.44 -16.94 -13.51
CA ILE A 211 -10.42 -16.92 -14.55
C ILE A 211 -9.12 -16.53 -13.87
N ASP A 212 -8.26 -17.52 -13.63
CA ASP A 212 -6.98 -17.34 -12.96
C ASP A 212 -5.99 -16.71 -13.95
N THR A 213 -5.65 -15.44 -13.74
CA THR A 213 -4.33 -14.99 -14.15
C THR A 213 -3.37 -15.76 -13.25
N ILE A 214 -2.60 -16.69 -13.81
CA ILE A 214 -1.51 -17.37 -13.10
C ILE A 214 -0.55 -16.27 -12.62
N ASP A 215 -0.78 -15.78 -11.41
CA ASP A 215 0.17 -14.92 -10.73
C ASP A 215 1.32 -15.84 -10.31
N GLU A 216 2.52 -15.61 -10.83
CA GLU A 216 3.71 -16.41 -10.53
C GLU A 216 3.97 -16.54 -9.02
N LEU A 217 3.40 -15.64 -8.20
CA LEU A 217 3.53 -15.64 -6.75
C LEU A 217 2.50 -16.52 -6.02
N GLN A 218 1.43 -16.92 -6.72
CA GLN A 218 0.34 -17.73 -6.19
C GLN A 218 0.80 -19.04 -5.50
N PRO A 219 1.73 -19.85 -6.05
CA PRO A 219 2.19 -21.06 -5.35
C PRO A 219 2.91 -20.77 -4.04
N LEU A 220 3.66 -19.65 -3.96
CA LEU A 220 4.32 -19.24 -2.72
C LEU A 220 3.29 -18.80 -1.67
N ILE A 221 2.30 -17.99 -2.08
CA ILE A 221 1.21 -17.56 -1.21
C ILE A 221 0.44 -18.78 -0.69
N ASP A 222 0.06 -19.69 -1.58
CA ASP A 222 -0.72 -20.88 -1.22
C ASP A 222 0.04 -21.79 -0.25
N GLN A 223 1.37 -21.94 -0.41
CA GLN A 223 2.19 -22.69 0.55
C GLN A 223 2.19 -22.03 1.93
N VAL A 224 2.42 -20.71 2.01
CA VAL A 224 2.44 -19.98 3.28
C VAL A 224 1.07 -20.03 3.98
N LEU A 225 -0.02 -19.91 3.21
CA LEU A 225 -1.38 -19.99 3.73
C LEU A 225 -1.72 -21.40 4.24
N LYS A 226 -1.23 -22.45 3.57
CA LYS A 226 -1.39 -23.83 4.00
C LYS A 226 -0.65 -24.08 5.31
N ASP A 227 0.61 -23.66 5.41
CA ASP A 227 1.41 -23.78 6.63
C ASP A 227 0.76 -23.03 7.80
N TYR A 228 0.17 -21.86 7.53
CA TYR A 228 -0.61 -21.08 8.50
C TYR A 228 -1.87 -21.82 8.96
N GLU A 229 -2.67 -22.37 8.04
CA GLU A 229 -3.88 -23.15 8.35
C GLU A 229 -3.55 -24.35 9.25
N GLU A 230 -2.46 -25.06 8.94
CA GLU A 230 -1.97 -26.18 9.74
C GLU A 230 -1.58 -25.75 11.16
N ARG A 231 -0.80 -24.66 11.29
CA ARG A 231 -0.39 -24.17 12.62
C ARG A 231 -1.58 -23.75 13.47
N VAL A 232 -2.51 -22.98 12.91
CA VAL A 232 -3.72 -22.54 13.62
C VAL A 232 -4.57 -23.74 14.05
N ASN A 233 -4.71 -24.76 13.18
CA ASN A 233 -5.44 -25.96 13.55
C ASN A 233 -4.78 -26.69 14.73
N ASN A 234 -3.45 -26.79 14.74
CA ASN A 234 -2.70 -27.38 15.86
C ASN A 234 -2.87 -26.58 17.15
N ASP A 235 -2.84 -25.24 17.08
CA ASP A 235 -3.10 -24.38 18.23
C ASP A 235 -4.49 -24.59 18.81
N TRP A 236 -5.53 -24.66 17.96
CA TRP A 236 -6.90 -24.96 18.41
C TRP A 236 -7.01 -26.33 19.07
N GLN A 237 -6.39 -27.37 18.50
CA GLN A 237 -6.40 -28.71 19.10
C GLN A 237 -5.73 -28.73 20.49
N ARG A 238 -4.62 -28.01 20.65
CA ARG A 238 -3.96 -27.85 21.95
C ARG A 238 -4.88 -27.18 22.97
N ILE A 239 -5.52 -26.07 22.61
CA ILE A 239 -6.45 -25.34 23.50
C ILE A 239 -7.62 -26.24 23.93
N LEU A 240 -8.20 -27.02 23.01
CA LEU A 240 -9.30 -27.93 23.31
C LEU A 240 -8.87 -29.09 24.23
N ASN A 241 -7.68 -29.64 24.01
CA ASN A 241 -7.13 -30.73 24.83
C ASN A 241 -6.75 -30.25 26.24
N GLU A 242 -6.24 -29.03 26.36
CA GLU A 242 -5.96 -28.41 27.67
C GLU A 242 -7.25 -28.13 28.45
N GLY A 243 -8.29 -27.60 27.79
CA GLY A 243 -9.59 -27.35 28.42
C GLY A 243 -10.27 -28.61 28.96
N THR A 244 -10.23 -29.70 28.19
CA THR A 244 -10.80 -30.99 28.60
C THR A 244 -10.00 -31.68 29.72
N SER A 245 -8.68 -31.52 29.75
CA SER A 245 -7.84 -32.05 30.84
C SER A 245 -8.11 -31.37 32.18
N VAL A 246 -8.35 -30.05 32.18
CA VAL A 246 -8.62 -29.28 33.41
C VAL A 246 -10.02 -29.60 33.96
N GLU A 247 -11.01 -29.78 33.09
CA GLU A 247 -12.37 -30.16 33.48
C GLU A 247 -12.43 -31.57 34.10
N ASN A 248 -11.71 -32.53 33.53
CA ASN A 248 -11.63 -33.89 34.07
C ASN A 248 -10.95 -33.94 35.46
N GLN A 249 -9.97 -33.06 35.74
CA GLN A 249 -9.33 -32.98 37.05
C GLN A 249 -10.20 -32.28 38.11
N ALA A 250 -11.15 -31.43 37.70
CA ALA A 250 -12.05 -30.73 38.61
C ALA A 250 -13.28 -31.56 39.03
N MET A 251 -13.61 -32.63 38.30
CA MET A 251 -14.70 -33.56 38.65
C MET A 251 -14.26 -34.73 39.54
N ASP A 252 -12.96 -34.94 39.73
CA ASP A 252 -12.38 -35.99 40.57
C ASP A 252 -12.03 -35.51 42.01
N VAL A 253 -12.56 -34.36 42.44
CA VAL A 253 -12.40 -33.78 43.80
C VAL A 253 -13.75 -33.60 44.47
#